data_AF-A0A1X7J8I8-F1
#
_entry.id   AF-A0A1X7J8I8-F1
#
_cell.length_a   1.000
_cell.length_b   1.000
_cell.length_c   1.000
_cell.angle_alpha   90.00
_cell.angle_beta   90.00
_cell.angle_gamma   90.00
#
_symmetry.space_group_name_H-M   'P 1'
#
loop_
_entity.id
_entity.type
_entity.pdbx_description
1 polymer ?
#
loop_
_entity_poly.entity_id
_entity_poly.type
_entity_poly.pdbx_seq_one_letter_code
_entity_poly.pdbx_strand_id
1 'polypeptide(L)'
;MASVAALLCASAALWMPSQAWAQSDAVKELAAPPPIQLPLKPSPEFAKFPRYAGTLGKRPIVLRLGRKTDDPSGVHGEYQYTDTGEVILIAGDRVDDTLEVEESNDGTHITGNWVGKFGADGALEGDRMNVDDSDPQPFDLKPLAAGQAVPAAGAPRAANTGAPQPAPAAQPAANGAATGAVAPSPATGSHAVGGVSNLQTGD
;
A
#
# COMPACT_ATOMS: atom_id res chain seq x y z
N MET A 1 -67.99 -58.51 38.13
CA MET A 1 -67.26 -57.40 37.48
C MET A 1 -65.78 -57.53 37.83
N ALA A 2 -64.96 -57.93 36.87
CA ALA A 2 -63.50 -57.86 36.94
C ALA A 2 -63.00 -57.94 35.48
N SER A 3 -62.39 -56.86 35.00
CA SER A 3 -61.92 -56.73 33.63
C SER A 3 -60.51 -57.28 33.45
N VAL A 4 -60.29 -57.75 32.22
CA VAL A 4 -59.25 -58.62 31.69
C VAL A 4 -57.89 -57.91 31.58
N ALA A 5 -56.81 -58.64 31.89
CA ALA A 5 -55.46 -58.32 31.47
C ALA A 5 -54.69 -59.60 31.11
N ALA A 6 -53.75 -59.48 30.16
CA ALA A 6 -52.81 -60.47 29.59
C ALA A 6 -53.24 -60.99 28.20
N LEU A 7 -52.39 -61.14 27.18
CA LEU A 7 -51.00 -60.74 26.85
C LEU A 7 -50.77 -61.21 25.38
N LEU A 8 -49.59 -60.92 24.80
CA LEU A 8 -48.97 -61.49 23.57
C LEU A 8 -49.30 -60.74 22.25
N CYS A 9 -48.38 -60.50 21.31
CA CYS A 9 -46.93 -60.70 21.20
C CYS A 9 -46.38 -59.90 20.00
N ALA A 10 -45.13 -59.44 20.14
CA ALA A 10 -44.05 -59.25 19.16
C ALA A 10 -44.35 -59.11 17.65
N SER A 11 -43.74 -58.10 17.00
CA SER A 11 -42.56 -58.29 16.15
C SER A 11 -41.97 -56.96 15.65
N ALA A 12 -40.65 -56.86 15.72
CA ALA A 12 -39.85 -55.75 15.21
C ALA A 12 -39.61 -55.92 13.70
N ALA A 13 -39.79 -54.85 12.94
CA ALA A 13 -39.24 -54.71 11.59
C ALA A 13 -38.68 -53.29 11.44
N LEU A 14 -37.39 -53.15 11.71
CA LEU A 14 -36.61 -51.96 11.39
C LEU A 14 -36.44 -51.92 9.86
N TRP A 15 -37.22 -51.08 9.18
CA TRP A 15 -36.93 -50.66 7.81
C TRP A 15 -35.92 -49.52 7.87
N MET A 16 -34.65 -49.81 7.56
CA MET A 16 -33.66 -48.78 7.24
C MET A 16 -33.39 -48.81 5.73
N PRO A 17 -33.76 -47.76 4.97
CA PRO A 17 -33.31 -47.62 3.59
C PRO A 17 -31.84 -47.16 3.57
N SER A 18 -30.98 -48.07 3.13
CA SER A 18 -29.70 -47.88 2.41
C SER A 18 -29.11 -46.47 2.34
N GLN A 19 -28.32 -46.10 3.36
CA GLN A 19 -27.33 -45.02 3.29
C GLN A 19 -25.99 -45.57 2.78
N ALA A 20 -25.88 -45.88 1.48
CA ALA A 20 -24.67 -46.54 0.93
C ALA A 20 -23.98 -45.77 -0.21
N TRP A 21 -24.44 -44.57 -0.58
CA TRP A 21 -23.91 -43.84 -1.74
C TRP A 21 -23.31 -42.46 -1.42
N ALA A 22 -23.41 -41.96 -0.19
CA ALA A 22 -22.84 -40.66 0.18
C ALA A 22 -21.37 -40.75 0.65
N GLN A 23 -20.88 -41.95 0.99
CA GLN A 23 -19.55 -42.11 1.59
C GLN A 23 -18.43 -42.16 0.55
N SER A 24 -18.73 -42.53 -0.70
CA SER A 24 -17.72 -42.71 -1.75
C SER A 24 -17.20 -41.40 -2.35
N ASP A 25 -18.00 -40.33 -2.32
CA ASP A 25 -17.60 -39.03 -2.88
C ASP A 25 -16.72 -38.25 -1.89
N ALA A 26 -17.15 -38.18 -0.62
CA ALA A 26 -16.41 -37.48 0.43
C ALA A 26 -15.01 -38.05 0.69
N VAL A 27 -14.82 -39.37 0.57
CA VAL A 27 -13.48 -39.99 0.72
C VAL A 27 -12.58 -39.68 -0.46
N LYS A 28 -13.16 -39.52 -1.66
CA LYS A 28 -12.42 -39.20 -2.89
C LYS A 28 -12.04 -37.72 -2.94
N GLU A 29 -12.91 -36.86 -2.43
CA GLU A 29 -12.66 -35.42 -2.24
C GLU A 29 -11.59 -35.18 -1.16
N LEU A 30 -11.62 -35.92 -0.05
CA LEU A 30 -10.59 -35.84 1.00
C LEU A 30 -9.21 -36.39 0.56
N ALA A 31 -9.19 -37.28 -0.43
CA ALA A 31 -7.97 -37.85 -1.01
C ALA A 31 -7.44 -37.07 -2.23
N ALA A 32 -8.14 -36.01 -2.68
CA ALA A 32 -7.64 -35.16 -3.75
C ALA A 32 -6.44 -34.35 -3.23
N PRO A 33 -5.33 -34.29 -3.97
CA PRO A 33 -4.25 -33.37 -3.63
C PRO A 33 -4.80 -31.94 -3.61
N PRO A 34 -4.32 -31.07 -2.69
CA PRO A 34 -4.78 -29.71 -2.62
C PRO A 34 -4.58 -29.03 -3.98
N PRO A 35 -5.51 -28.19 -4.43
CA PRO A 35 -5.37 -27.47 -5.69
C PRO A 35 -4.07 -26.68 -5.68
N ILE A 36 -3.26 -26.87 -6.72
CA ILE A 36 -2.01 -26.13 -6.89
C ILE A 36 -2.38 -24.70 -7.29
N GLN A 37 -2.11 -23.74 -6.41
CA GLN A 37 -2.21 -22.32 -6.73
C GLN A 37 -0.95 -21.91 -7.52
N LEU A 38 -1.14 -21.56 -8.79
CA LEU A 38 -0.05 -21.01 -9.61
C LEU A 38 0.09 -19.51 -9.34
N PRO A 39 1.33 -18.98 -9.26
CA PRO A 39 1.55 -17.55 -9.17
C PRO A 39 0.93 -16.80 -10.36
N LEU A 40 0.33 -15.65 -10.08
CA LEU A 40 -0.21 -14.77 -11.11
C LEU A 40 0.91 -14.16 -11.95
N LYS A 41 0.57 -13.83 -13.20
CA LYS A 41 1.44 -13.09 -14.12
C LYS A 41 0.95 -11.65 -14.22
N PRO A 42 1.85 -10.67 -14.43
CA PRO A 42 1.44 -9.28 -14.63
C PRO A 42 0.48 -9.15 -15.81
N SER A 43 -0.61 -8.41 -15.64
CA SER A 43 -1.59 -8.18 -16.70
C SER A 43 -1.19 -6.98 -17.57
N PRO A 44 -1.17 -7.12 -18.92
CA PRO A 44 -0.98 -5.98 -19.82
C PRO A 44 -2.05 -4.90 -19.66
N GLU A 45 -3.24 -5.26 -19.17
CA GLU A 45 -4.35 -4.32 -19.02
C GLU A 45 -4.06 -3.27 -17.92
N PHE A 46 -3.35 -3.65 -16.86
CA PHE A 46 -3.01 -2.80 -15.73
C PHE A 46 -1.73 -1.99 -15.98
N ALA A 47 -0.94 -2.35 -17.00
CA ALA A 47 0.31 -1.65 -17.33
C ALA A 47 0.09 -0.15 -17.67
N LYS A 48 -1.13 0.23 -18.08
CA LYS A 48 -1.52 1.61 -18.39
C LYS A 48 -1.94 2.43 -17.17
N PHE A 49 -2.10 1.81 -16.00
CA PHE A 49 -2.61 2.49 -14.82
C PHE A 49 -1.55 3.35 -14.11
N PRO A 50 -2.00 4.36 -13.34
CA PRO A 50 -1.14 5.06 -12.39
C PRO A 50 -0.34 4.07 -11.54
N ARG A 51 0.96 4.37 -11.41
CA ARG A 51 1.91 3.55 -10.67
C ARG A 51 2.24 4.21 -9.35
N TYR A 52 2.33 3.40 -8.30
CA TYR A 52 2.81 3.82 -6.98
C TYR A 52 3.91 2.85 -6.56
N ALA A 53 4.99 3.37 -5.99
CA ALA A 53 6.13 2.57 -5.53
C ALA A 53 6.45 2.90 -4.08
N GLY A 54 6.81 1.88 -3.31
CA GLY A 54 7.15 2.03 -1.91
C GLY A 54 7.18 0.68 -1.21
N THR A 55 6.68 0.61 0.02
CA THR A 55 6.74 -0.61 0.84
C THR A 55 5.36 -1.07 1.30
N LEU A 56 5.17 -2.38 1.36
CA LEU A 56 4.14 -3.08 2.12
C LEU A 56 4.83 -3.87 3.24
N GLY A 57 4.60 -3.49 4.48
CA GLY A 57 5.42 -3.89 5.61
C GLY A 57 6.89 -3.55 5.34
N LYS A 58 7.73 -4.58 5.27
CA LYS A 58 9.16 -4.44 4.96
C LYS A 58 9.50 -4.68 3.49
N ARG A 59 8.51 -5.08 2.69
CA ARG A 59 8.74 -5.56 1.33
C ARG A 59 8.46 -4.47 0.31
N PRO A 60 9.36 -4.28 -0.67
CA PRO A 60 9.21 -3.27 -1.70
C PRO A 60 8.20 -3.71 -2.75
N ILE A 61 7.20 -2.87 -3.04
CA ILE A 61 6.15 -3.16 -4.03
C ILE A 61 6.00 -2.04 -5.07
N VAL A 62 5.41 -2.41 -6.21
CA VAL A 62 4.85 -1.47 -7.19
C VAL A 62 3.39 -1.80 -7.37
N LEU A 63 2.53 -0.85 -7.01
CA LEU A 63 1.09 -0.90 -7.23
C LEU A 63 0.75 -0.22 -8.56
N ARG A 64 -0.14 -0.84 -9.34
CA ARG A 64 -0.82 -0.28 -10.50
C ARG A 64 -2.31 -0.26 -10.20
N LEU A 65 -2.89 0.92 -10.04
CA LEU A 65 -4.29 1.06 -9.62
C LEU A 65 -5.02 2.06 -10.50
N GLY A 66 -6.09 1.60 -11.14
CA GLY A 66 -6.93 2.39 -12.05
C GLY A 66 -8.41 2.32 -11.64
N ARG A 67 -9.23 3.16 -12.29
CA ARG A 67 -10.68 3.20 -12.04
C ARG A 67 -11.43 2.11 -12.80
N LYS A 68 -12.49 1.62 -12.16
CA LYS A 68 -13.74 1.08 -12.70
C LYS A 68 -14.18 1.79 -13.98
N THR A 69 -14.54 1.10 -15.07
CA THR A 69 -15.25 1.77 -16.20
C THR A 69 -16.76 1.77 -16.01
N ASP A 70 -17.25 0.78 -15.28
CA ASP A 70 -18.65 0.47 -14.99
C ASP A 70 -19.10 0.96 -13.61
N ASP A 71 -18.14 1.33 -12.76
CA ASP A 71 -18.36 1.79 -11.40
C ASP A 71 -17.55 3.07 -11.12
N PRO A 72 -18.21 4.21 -10.81
CA PRO A 72 -17.52 5.48 -10.56
C PRO A 72 -16.59 5.48 -9.34
N SER A 73 -16.91 4.74 -8.26
CA SER A 73 -16.07 4.60 -7.06
C SER A 73 -15.10 3.45 -7.19
N GLY A 74 -15.45 2.45 -7.98
CA GLY A 74 -14.66 1.25 -8.14
C GLY A 74 -13.24 1.52 -8.64
N VAL A 75 -12.28 0.78 -8.09
CA VAL A 75 -10.88 0.72 -8.52
C VAL A 75 -10.43 -0.73 -8.67
N HIS A 76 -9.44 -0.97 -9.51
CA HIS A 76 -8.81 -2.28 -9.66
C HIS A 76 -7.38 -2.18 -10.19
N GLY A 77 -6.63 -3.26 -10.03
CA GLY A 77 -5.34 -3.45 -10.66
C GLY A 77 -4.54 -4.58 -10.02
N GLU A 78 -3.24 -4.37 -9.90
CA GLU A 78 -2.29 -5.35 -9.37
C GLU A 78 -1.18 -4.64 -8.59
N TYR A 79 -0.60 -5.32 -7.60
CA TYR A 79 0.73 -4.96 -7.12
C TYR A 79 1.72 -6.09 -7.36
N GLN A 80 2.99 -5.72 -7.53
CA GLN A 80 4.08 -6.65 -7.71
C GLN A 80 5.13 -6.42 -6.62
N TYR A 81 5.51 -7.50 -5.94
CA TYR A 81 6.70 -7.50 -5.09
C TYR A 81 7.94 -7.39 -5.96
N THR A 82 8.75 -6.36 -5.73
CA THR A 82 9.92 -6.08 -6.59
C THR A 82 11.11 -6.99 -6.30
N ASP A 83 11.10 -7.68 -5.16
CA ASP A 83 12.12 -8.64 -4.75
C ASP A 83 11.91 -10.02 -5.39
N THR A 84 10.67 -10.50 -5.51
CA THR A 84 10.34 -11.83 -6.04
C THR A 84 9.65 -11.81 -7.40
N GLY A 85 9.08 -10.67 -7.80
CA GLY A 85 8.23 -10.55 -8.98
C GLY A 85 6.82 -11.12 -8.80
N GLU A 86 6.48 -11.59 -7.60
CA GLU A 86 5.14 -12.08 -7.24
C GLU A 86 4.07 -11.01 -7.47
N VAL A 87 2.97 -11.40 -8.12
CA VAL A 87 1.88 -10.51 -8.51
C VAL A 87 0.63 -10.87 -7.72
N ILE A 88 -0.05 -9.84 -7.23
CA ILE A 88 -1.27 -9.93 -6.45
C ILE A 88 -2.30 -8.97 -7.05
N LEU A 89 -3.52 -9.45 -7.25
CA LEU A 89 -4.64 -8.64 -7.73
C LEU A 89 -5.23 -7.83 -6.59
N ILE A 90 -5.74 -6.65 -6.90
CA ILE A 90 -6.37 -5.76 -5.93
C ILE A 90 -7.58 -5.07 -6.54
N ALA A 91 -8.70 -5.01 -5.82
CA ALA A 91 -9.92 -4.36 -6.29
C ALA A 91 -10.81 -3.92 -5.13
N GLY A 92 -11.60 -2.86 -5.33
CA GLY A 92 -12.52 -2.35 -4.32
C GLY A 92 -12.97 -0.95 -4.70
N ASP A 93 -13.05 -0.06 -3.72
CA ASP A 93 -13.58 1.28 -3.86
C ASP A 93 -12.59 2.36 -3.43
N ARG A 94 -12.72 3.51 -4.09
CA ARG A 94 -12.14 4.76 -3.66
C ARG A 94 -13.24 5.80 -3.54
N VAL A 95 -13.44 6.31 -2.34
CA VAL A 95 -14.37 7.39 -2.03
C VAL A 95 -13.59 8.54 -1.42
N ASP A 96 -13.65 9.71 -2.07
CA ASP A 96 -12.83 10.87 -1.73
C ASP A 96 -11.32 10.57 -1.70
N ASP A 97 -10.71 10.69 -0.52
CA ASP A 97 -9.33 10.35 -0.25
C ASP A 97 -9.15 8.92 0.29
N THR A 98 -10.22 8.21 0.61
CA THR A 98 -10.16 6.90 1.26
C THR A 98 -10.19 5.77 0.23
N LEU A 99 -9.34 4.77 0.45
CA LEU A 99 -9.22 3.55 -0.34
C LEU A 99 -9.61 2.36 0.54
N GLU A 100 -10.52 1.54 0.06
CA GLU A 100 -10.88 0.25 0.66
C GLU A 100 -10.85 -0.81 -0.44
N VAL A 101 -9.90 -1.74 -0.37
CA VAL A 101 -9.70 -2.74 -1.43
C VAL A 101 -9.36 -4.10 -0.86
N GLU A 102 -9.70 -5.14 -1.60
CA GLU A 102 -9.43 -6.54 -1.30
C GLU A 102 -8.31 -7.04 -2.20
N GLU A 103 -7.51 -7.95 -1.68
CA GLU A 103 -6.37 -8.56 -2.38
C GLU A 103 -6.66 -10.04 -2.70
N SER A 104 -6.17 -10.51 -3.85
CA SER A 104 -6.24 -11.92 -4.25
C SER A 104 -4.95 -12.37 -4.91
N ASN A 105 -4.42 -13.52 -4.46
CA ASN A 105 -3.22 -14.14 -5.02
C ASN A 105 -3.52 -15.15 -6.15
N ASP A 106 -4.79 -15.44 -6.43
CA ASP A 106 -5.21 -16.39 -7.48
C ASP A 106 -6.38 -15.88 -8.35
N GLY A 107 -6.92 -14.70 -8.05
CA GLY A 107 -8.05 -14.07 -8.74
C GLY A 107 -9.41 -14.62 -8.37
N THR A 108 -9.49 -15.53 -7.39
CA THR A 108 -10.72 -16.21 -6.97
C THR A 108 -10.98 -16.15 -5.47
N HIS A 109 -9.93 -16.07 -4.65
CA HIS A 109 -10.04 -15.98 -3.19
C HIS A 109 -9.49 -14.65 -2.68
N ILE A 110 -10.19 -14.06 -1.72
CA ILE A 110 -9.67 -12.89 -1.00
C ILE A 110 -8.66 -13.38 0.03
N THR A 111 -7.47 -12.80 0.03
CA THR A 111 -6.35 -13.16 0.93
C THR A 111 -5.95 -12.03 1.87
N GLY A 112 -6.50 -10.83 1.68
CA GLY A 112 -6.28 -9.70 2.57
C GLY A 112 -7.12 -8.49 2.21
N ASN A 113 -7.14 -7.54 3.13
CA ASN A 113 -7.94 -6.32 3.07
C ASN A 113 -7.00 -5.13 3.23
N TRP A 114 -7.24 -4.05 2.50
CA TRP A 114 -6.44 -2.84 2.56
C TRP A 114 -7.35 -1.66 2.89
N VAL A 115 -6.93 -0.84 3.84
CA VAL A 115 -7.53 0.46 4.13
C VAL A 115 -6.44 1.52 4.05
N GLY A 116 -6.65 2.55 3.24
CA GLY A 116 -5.66 3.59 3.04
C GLY A 116 -6.25 4.95 2.72
N LYS A 117 -5.36 5.95 2.66
CA LYS A 117 -5.69 7.32 2.30
C LYS A 117 -4.72 7.89 1.29
N PHE A 118 -5.26 8.64 0.34
CA PHE A 118 -4.52 9.44 -0.60
C PHE A 118 -4.19 10.81 0.01
N GLY A 119 -2.91 11.11 0.17
CA GLY A 119 -2.42 12.43 0.55
C GLY A 119 -2.61 13.47 -0.56
N ALA A 120 -2.47 14.75 -0.21
CA ALA A 120 -2.55 15.86 -1.15
C ALA A 120 -1.43 15.84 -2.21
N ASP A 121 -0.30 15.18 -1.92
CA ASP A 121 0.81 14.92 -2.83
C ASP A 121 0.60 13.67 -3.71
N GLY A 122 -0.53 12.99 -3.55
CA GLY A 122 -0.88 11.75 -4.22
C GLY A 122 -0.27 10.50 -3.58
N ALA A 123 0.46 10.61 -2.47
CA ALA A 123 0.91 9.44 -1.71
C ALA A 123 -0.27 8.59 -1.24
N LEU A 124 -0.09 7.27 -1.19
CA LEU A 124 -1.08 6.33 -0.68
C LEU A 124 -0.47 5.61 0.53
N GLU A 125 -1.06 5.83 1.70
CA GLU A 125 -0.57 5.32 3.00
C GLU A 125 -1.72 4.63 3.74
N GLY A 126 -1.42 3.57 4.50
CA GLY A 126 -2.45 2.79 5.20
C GLY A 126 -1.95 1.44 5.70
N ASP A 127 -2.88 0.52 5.92
CA ASP A 127 -2.61 -0.83 6.40
C ASP A 127 -3.26 -1.90 5.51
N ARG A 128 -2.55 -3.01 5.32
CA ARG A 128 -3.05 -4.27 4.77
C ARG A 128 -3.20 -5.26 5.91
N MET A 129 -4.35 -5.92 6.03
CA MET A 129 -4.63 -6.96 7.01
C MET A 129 -4.97 -8.29 6.33
N ASN A 130 -4.98 -9.37 7.10
CA ASN A 130 -5.65 -10.61 6.72
C ASN A 130 -7.17 -10.42 6.68
N VAL A 131 -7.89 -11.39 6.13
CA VAL A 131 -9.36 -11.35 5.97
C VAL A 131 -10.10 -11.26 7.32
N ASP A 132 -9.49 -11.72 8.40
CA ASP A 132 -10.02 -11.63 9.77
C ASP A 132 -9.52 -10.37 10.51
N ASP A 133 -9.05 -9.36 9.77
CA ASP A 133 -8.45 -8.11 10.25
C ASP A 133 -7.18 -8.27 11.11
N SER A 134 -6.58 -9.47 11.12
CA SER A 134 -5.32 -9.73 11.83
C SER A 134 -4.09 -9.32 11.01
N ASP A 135 -2.93 -9.24 11.68
CA ASP A 135 -1.62 -8.94 11.07
C ASP A 135 -1.62 -7.66 10.20
N PRO A 136 -1.88 -6.48 10.78
CA PRO A 136 -1.80 -5.22 10.04
C PRO A 136 -0.35 -4.95 9.61
N GLN A 137 -0.18 -4.76 8.31
CA GLN A 137 1.08 -4.42 7.67
C GLN A 137 0.97 -3.02 7.06
N PRO A 138 1.75 -2.04 7.56
CA PRO A 138 1.66 -0.68 7.05
C PRO A 138 2.23 -0.61 5.64
N PHE A 139 1.65 0.24 4.80
CA PHE A 139 2.20 0.60 3.50
C PHE A 139 2.37 2.12 3.35
N ASP A 140 3.39 2.52 2.60
CA ASP A 140 3.62 3.89 2.14
C ASP A 140 4.06 3.82 0.68
N LEU A 141 3.25 4.41 -0.21
CA LEU A 141 3.42 4.31 -1.65
C LEU A 141 3.40 5.70 -2.27
N LYS A 142 4.43 6.06 -3.02
CA LYS A 142 4.52 7.35 -3.69
C LYS A 142 4.20 7.22 -5.19
N PRO A 143 3.49 8.19 -5.79
CA PRO A 143 3.26 8.21 -7.23
C PRO A 143 4.56 8.10 -8.01
N LEU A 144 4.54 7.30 -9.07
CA LEU A 144 5.66 7.10 -9.96
C LEU A 144 5.30 7.63 -11.35
N ALA A 145 6.07 8.58 -11.85
CA ALA A 145 5.81 9.20 -13.15
C ALA A 145 5.85 8.14 -14.28
N ALA A 146 5.08 8.37 -15.35
CA ALA A 146 5.10 7.51 -16.52
C ALA A 146 6.51 7.41 -17.09
N GLY A 147 6.98 6.18 -17.36
CA GLY A 147 8.34 5.91 -17.84
C GLY A 147 9.44 5.98 -16.77
N GLN A 148 9.14 6.41 -15.54
CA GLN A 148 10.11 6.39 -14.45
C GLN A 148 10.39 4.94 -14.01
N ALA A 149 11.68 4.64 -13.81
CA ALA A 149 12.12 3.36 -13.28
C ALA A 149 11.65 3.19 -11.82
N VAL A 150 11.39 1.94 -11.44
CA VAL A 150 11.07 1.60 -10.04
C VAL A 150 12.33 1.83 -9.21
N PRO A 151 12.26 2.59 -8.09
CA PRO A 151 13.40 2.72 -7.19
C PRO A 151 13.86 1.35 -6.69
N ALA A 152 15.18 1.13 -6.65
CA ALA A 152 15.73 -0.11 -6.11
C ALA A 152 15.36 -0.24 -4.62
N ALA A 153 14.97 -1.46 -4.22
CA ALA A 153 14.72 -1.81 -2.84
C ALA A 153 15.92 -1.43 -1.96
N GLY A 154 15.73 -0.50 -1.02
CA GLY A 154 16.78 -0.06 -0.11
C GLY A 154 17.61 1.16 -0.56
N ALA A 155 17.24 1.84 -1.65
CA ALA A 155 17.80 3.16 -1.92
C ALA A 155 17.41 4.12 -0.78
N PRO A 156 18.37 4.87 -0.18
CA PRO A 156 18.04 5.80 0.88
C PRO A 156 17.02 6.81 0.36
N ARG A 157 16.00 7.10 1.17
CA ARG A 157 15.03 8.16 0.91
C ARG A 157 15.82 9.44 0.66
N ALA A 158 15.99 9.82 -0.60
CA ALA A 158 16.58 11.11 -0.92
C ALA A 158 15.62 12.15 -0.35
N ALA A 159 16.03 12.78 0.75
CA ALA A 159 15.35 13.96 1.23
C ALA A 159 15.30 14.94 0.05
N ASN A 160 14.09 15.36 -0.32
CA ASN A 160 13.85 16.45 -1.24
C ASN A 160 14.50 17.70 -0.64
N THR A 161 15.81 17.84 -0.85
CA THR A 161 16.52 19.08 -0.61
C THR A 161 16.12 19.96 -1.77
N GLY A 162 15.31 20.97 -1.44
CA GLY A 162 14.78 21.93 -2.39
C GLY A 162 15.86 22.41 -3.34
N ALA A 163 15.44 22.61 -4.59
CA ALA A 163 16.25 23.12 -5.68
C ALA A 163 17.22 24.23 -5.20
N PRO A 164 18.50 24.20 -5.60
CA PRO A 164 19.38 25.34 -5.38
C PRO A 164 18.79 26.53 -6.13
N GLN A 165 18.33 27.52 -5.38
CA GLN A 165 18.03 28.84 -5.90
C GLN A 165 19.26 29.35 -6.67
N PRO A 166 19.14 29.71 -7.97
CA PRO A 166 20.25 30.29 -8.70
C PRO A 166 20.71 31.57 -8.01
N ALA A 167 22.00 31.65 -7.70
CA ALA A 167 22.63 32.85 -7.18
C ALA A 167 22.41 34.03 -8.15
N PRO A 168 22.20 35.27 -7.65
CA PRO A 168 22.10 36.43 -8.52
C PRO A 168 23.44 36.68 -9.21
N ALA A 169 23.40 36.81 -10.54
CA ALA A 169 24.56 37.17 -11.34
C ALA A 169 25.09 38.57 -10.94
N ALA A 170 26.39 38.66 -10.69
CA ALA A 170 27.09 39.91 -10.48
C ALA A 170 27.12 40.74 -11.78
N GLN A 171 26.59 41.96 -11.74
CA GLN A 171 26.72 42.94 -12.83
C GLN A 171 28.15 43.51 -12.89
N PRO A 172 28.74 43.72 -14.08
CA PRO A 172 30.07 44.33 -14.22
C PRO A 172 30.07 45.83 -13.93
N ALA A 173 31.17 46.28 -13.33
CA ALA A 173 31.48 47.66 -12.98
C ALA A 173 31.54 48.59 -14.20
N ALA A 174 31.04 49.82 -14.02
CA ALA A 174 31.37 50.97 -14.87
C ALA A 174 32.01 52.05 -14.00
N ASN A 175 33.24 52.42 -14.36
CA ASN A 175 34.05 53.42 -13.70
C ASN A 175 33.78 54.78 -14.36
N GLY A 176 33.58 55.85 -13.58
CA GLY A 176 33.51 57.22 -14.08
C GLY A 176 33.29 58.23 -12.97
N ALA A 177 34.36 58.94 -12.59
CA ALA A 177 34.44 59.88 -11.47
C ALA A 177 33.73 61.24 -11.72
N ALA A 178 33.25 61.89 -10.65
CA ALA A 178 33.79 63.16 -10.11
C ALA A 178 32.85 63.90 -9.13
N THR A 179 33.37 64.13 -7.91
CA THR A 179 33.31 65.34 -7.04
C THR A 179 31.99 66.00 -6.59
N GLY A 180 31.81 66.08 -5.27
CA GLY A 180 30.99 67.11 -4.59
C GLY A 180 30.62 66.75 -3.15
N ALA A 181 30.90 67.63 -2.18
CA ALA A 181 30.99 67.37 -0.74
C ALA A 181 29.71 67.58 0.11
N VAL A 182 29.75 67.09 1.37
CA VAL A 182 29.32 67.66 2.68
C VAL A 182 28.62 66.62 3.62
N ALA A 183 29.03 66.63 4.90
CA ALA A 183 28.80 65.69 6.02
C ALA A 183 27.50 65.97 6.86
N PRO A 184 27.31 65.49 8.13
CA PRO A 184 27.27 64.14 8.73
C PRO A 184 25.98 63.81 9.59
N SER A 185 25.79 62.51 9.93
CA SER A 185 25.15 61.74 11.07
C SER A 185 24.12 62.36 12.07
N PRO A 186 23.47 61.63 13.04
CA PRO A 186 23.39 60.17 13.39
C PRO A 186 21.90 59.67 13.57
N ALA A 187 21.54 58.41 13.90
CA ALA A 187 21.60 57.82 15.24
C ALA A 187 20.96 56.41 15.35
N THR A 188 21.50 55.61 16.29
CA THR A 188 20.86 54.56 17.16
C THR A 188 20.12 53.38 16.50
N GLY A 189 20.38 52.11 16.81
CA GLY A 189 21.25 51.51 17.82
C GLY A 189 21.05 49.97 17.85
N SER A 190 22.16 49.28 18.15
CA SER A 190 22.30 48.12 19.04
C SER A 190 21.52 46.81 18.82
N HIS A 191 22.32 45.78 18.48
CA HIS A 191 22.53 44.48 19.19
C HIS A 191 21.35 43.48 19.29
N ALA A 192 21.51 42.18 19.00
CA ALA A 192 22.48 41.31 19.64
C ALA A 192 22.98 40.15 18.77
N VAL A 193 24.29 39.93 18.92
CA VAL A 193 25.09 38.78 18.53
C VAL A 193 25.21 37.85 19.75
N GLY A 194 25.07 36.55 19.55
CA GLY A 194 25.62 35.50 20.42
C GLY A 194 26.08 34.38 19.49
N GLY A 195 27.37 34.17 19.22
CA GLY A 195 28.50 34.17 20.15
C GLY A 195 28.94 32.71 20.31
N VAL A 196 29.45 32.10 19.22
CA VAL A 196 30.85 31.72 18.93
C VAL A 196 31.41 30.52 19.69
N SER A 197 31.93 29.59 18.89
CA SER A 197 32.57 28.34 19.25
C SER A 197 33.92 28.51 19.96
N ASN A 198 34.09 27.65 20.95
CA ASN A 198 35.28 26.98 21.46
C ASN A 198 36.69 27.51 21.10
N LEU A 199 37.38 27.97 22.17
CA LEU A 199 38.75 27.63 22.61
C LEU A 199 39.85 27.38 21.56
N GLN A 200 40.88 28.24 21.60
CA GLN A 200 42.26 27.75 21.58
C GLN A 200 43.22 28.75 22.27
N THR A 201 43.88 28.27 23.32
CA THR A 201 44.94 28.94 24.08
C THR A 201 46.27 28.84 23.32
N GLY A 202 47.06 29.92 23.33
CA GLY A 202 48.47 29.94 22.96
C GLY A 202 49.14 31.11 23.69
N ASP A 203 50.24 30.78 24.38
CA ASP A 203 50.99 31.45 25.47
C ASP A 203 51.03 32.99 25.57
#